data_AF-A0A535CJE9-F1
#
_entry.id   AF-A0A535CJE9-F1
#
_cell.length_a   1.000
_cell.length_b   1.000
_cell.length_c   1.000
_cell.angle_alpha   90.00
_cell.angle_beta   90.00
_cell.angle_gamma   90.00
#
_symmetry.space_group_name_H-M   'P 1'
#
loop_
_entity.id
_entity.type
_entity.pdbx_description
1 polymer ?
#
loop_
_entity_poly.entity_id
_entity_poly.type
_entity_poly.pdbx_seq_one_letter_code
_entity_poly.pdbx_strand_id
1 'polypeptide(L)' 'MRFNGGQVALVAAALGLGIAGNRFLRRLKAIDLTGKVVLITGGSRGLGLALAEEFAHQGARLVLCAPQIQKVLQ' A
#
# COMPACT_ATOMS: atom_id res chain seq x y z
N MET A 1 -23.39 8.64 -38.34
CA MET A 1 -21.97 8.90 -37.99
C MET A 1 -21.16 7.66 -38.38
N ARG A 2 -20.25 7.76 -39.37
CA ARG A 2 -19.39 6.64 -39.80
C ARG A 2 -18.05 6.77 -39.10
N PHE A 3 -17.76 5.91 -38.13
CA PHE A 3 -16.45 5.86 -37.49
C PHE A 3 -15.47 5.15 -38.41
N ASN A 4 -14.35 5.81 -38.74
CA ASN A 4 -13.28 5.19 -39.52
C ASN A 4 -12.47 4.24 -38.63
N GLY A 5 -12.04 3.11 -39.17
CA GLY A 5 -11.30 2.08 -38.42
C GLY A 5 -10.07 2.62 -37.69
N GLY A 6 -9.43 3.66 -38.22
CA GLY A 6 -8.32 4.36 -37.55
C GLY A 6 -8.72 5.05 -36.24
N GLN A 7 -9.94 5.61 -36.14
CA GLN A 7 -10.42 6.24 -34.90
C GLN A 7 -10.71 5.20 -33.82
N VAL A 8 -11.28 4.05 -34.21
CA VAL A 8 -11.57 2.95 -33.27
C VAL A 8 -10.28 2.34 -32.72
N ALA A 9 -9.28 2.13 -33.58
CA ALA A 9 -7.97 1.63 -33.16
C ALA A 9 -7.26 2.58 -32.18
N LEU A 10 -7.35 3.89 -32.43
CA LEU A 10 -6.68 4.90 -31.61
C LEU A 10 -7.31 5.03 -30.21
N VAL A 11 -8.64 4.96 -30.13
CA VAL A 11 -9.36 4.94 -28.85
C VAL A 11 -9.05 3.65 -28.08
N ALA A 12 -9.04 2.49 -28.73
CA ALA A 12 -8.71 1.22 -28.09
C ALA A 12 -7.26 1.20 -27.54
N ALA A 13 -6.30 1.72 -28.30
CA ALA A 13 -4.91 1.83 -27.87
C ALA A 13 -4.74 2.80 -26.68
N ALA A 14 -5.41 3.96 -26.72
CA ALA A 14 -5.38 4.93 -25.62
C ALA A 14 -5.98 4.34 -24.32
N LEU A 15 -7.09 3.60 -24.42
CA LEU A 15 -7.68 2.90 -23.27
C LEU A 15 -6.74 1.78 -22.76
N GLY A 16 -6.13 1.01 -23.65
CA GLY A 16 -5.18 -0.04 -23.29
C GLY A 16 -3.97 0.50 -22.53
N LEU A 17 -3.36 1.58 -23.04
CA LEU A 17 -2.23 2.27 -22.39
C LEU A 17 -2.64 2.93 -21.08
N GLY A 18 -3.82 3.54 -21.02
CA GLY A 18 -4.34 4.16 -19.79
C GLY A 18 -4.56 3.14 -18.67
N ILE A 19 -5.15 1.99 -18.99
CA ILE A 19 -5.42 0.92 -18.01
C ILE A 19 -4.12 0.26 -17.56
N ALA A 20 -3.25 -0.12 -18.51
CA ALA A 20 -1.96 -0.74 -18.20
C ALA A 20 -1.04 0.21 -17.42
N GLY A 21 -0.96 1.47 -17.84
CA GLY A 21 -0.17 2.51 -17.20
C GLY A 21 -0.65 2.82 -15.78
N ASN A 22 -1.95 3.02 -15.58
CA ASN A 22 -2.50 3.28 -14.24
C ASN A 22 -2.26 2.12 -13.27
N ARG A 23 -2.33 0.85 -13.74
CA ARG A 23 -2.01 -0.30 -12.89
C ARG A 23 -0.53 -0.35 -12.51
N PHE A 24 0.37 0.01 -13.43
CA PHE A 24 1.80 0.09 -13.16
C PHE A 24 2.12 1.22 -12.17
N LEU A 25 1.61 2.43 -12.39
CA LEU A 25 1.81 3.57 -11.51
C LEU A 25 1.30 3.31 -10.08
N ARG A 26 0.17 2.60 -9.93
CA ARG A 26 -0.36 2.24 -8.60
C ARG A 26 0.51 1.22 -7.86
N ARG A 27 1.25 0.35 -8.57
CA ARG A 27 2.18 -0.60 -7.92
C ARG A 27 3.41 0.08 -7.35
N LEU A 28 3.81 1.21 -7.91
CA LEU A 28 4.96 1.98 -7.44
C LEU A 28 4.63 2.87 -6.24
N LYS A 29 3.35 3.04 -5.90
CA LYS A 29 2.93 3.91 -4.80
C LYS A 29 3.09 3.19 -3.47
N ALA A 30 4.27 3.30 -2.88
CA ALA A 30 4.48 2.94 -1.48
C ALA A 30 3.77 3.95 -0.56
N ILE A 31 3.35 3.47 0.61
CA ILE A 31 2.81 4.31 1.67
C ILE A 31 4.00 4.79 2.51
N ASP A 32 4.16 6.11 2.64
CA ASP A 32 5.10 6.68 3.62
C ASP A 32 4.48 6.61 5.01
N LEU A 33 5.11 5.83 5.89
CA LEU A 33 4.67 5.60 7.27
C LEU A 33 5.39 6.49 8.28
N THR A 34 6.33 7.32 7.83
CA THR A 34 7.11 8.23 8.69
C THR A 34 6.16 9.14 9.49
N GLY A 35 6.22 9.05 10.82
CA GLY A 35 5.40 9.84 11.74
C GLY A 35 3.90 9.50 11.75
N LYS A 36 3.45 8.52 10.95
CA LYS A 36 2.05 8.05 10.95
C LYS A 36 1.76 7.20 12.17
N VAL A 37 0.52 7.22 12.64
CA VAL A 37 0.08 6.36 13.75
C VAL A 37 -0.53 5.07 13.21
N VAL A 38 -0.05 3.92 13.69
CA VAL A 38 -0.54 2.58 13.31
C VAL A 38 -1.05 1.85 14.56
N LEU A 39 -2.30 1.41 14.51
CA LEU A 39 -2.93 0.56 15.54
C LEU A 39 -2.85 -0.91 15.13
N ILE A 40 -2.25 -1.74 15.99
CA ILE A 40 -2.10 -3.18 15.75
C ILE A 40 -2.79 -3.95 16.88
N THR A 41 -3.80 -4.74 16.53
CA THR A 41 -4.43 -5.70 17.44
C THR A 41 -3.70 -7.04 17.38
N GLY A 42 -3.48 -7.68 18.53
CA GLY A 42 -2.72 -8.94 18.59
C GLY A 42 -1.21 -8.75 18.41
N GLY A 43 -0.68 -7.54 18.63
CA GLY A 43 0.74 -7.19 18.43
C GLY A 43 1.73 -7.78 19.45
N SER A 44 1.35 -8.80 20.22
CA SER A 44 2.20 -9.38 21.27
C SER A 44 3.12 -10.50 20.80
N ARG A 45 2.78 -11.16 19.69
CA ARG A 45 3.49 -12.32 19.17
C ARG A 45 3.14 -12.59 17.71
N GLY A 46 3.87 -13.52 17.07
CA GLY A 46 3.59 -13.95 15.71
C GLY A 46 3.63 -12.81 14.70
N LEU A 47 2.74 -12.84 13.71
CA LEU A 47 2.69 -11.82 12.65
C LEU A 47 2.41 -10.41 13.18
N GLY A 48 1.63 -10.27 14.25
CA GLY A 48 1.33 -8.96 14.83
C GLY A 48 2.58 -8.27 15.38
N LEU A 49 3.49 -9.03 15.98
CA LEU A 49 4.78 -8.52 16.47
C LEU A 49 5.73 -8.21 15.31
N ALA A 50 5.83 -9.09 14.32
CA ALA A 50 6.66 -8.84 13.14
C ALA A 50 6.22 -7.59 12.37
N LEU A 51 4.91 -7.36 12.25
CA LEU A 51 4.37 -6.13 11.66
C LEU A 51 4.67 -4.90 12.53
N ALA A 52 4.58 -5.02 13.85
CA ALA A 52 4.94 -3.92 14.75
C ALA A 52 6.41 -3.53 14.59
N GLU A 53 7.33 -4.49 14.55
CA GLU A 53 8.75 -4.24 14.32
C GLU A 53 9.00 -3.54 12.99
N GLU A 54 8.39 -4.03 11.91
CA GLU A 54 8.56 -3.43 10.58
C GLU A 54 7.98 -2.01 10.49
N PHE A 55 6.80 -1.78 11.05
CA PHE A 55 6.21 -0.44 11.06
C PHE A 55 7.01 0.54 11.92
N ALA A 56 7.58 0.08 13.04
CA ALA A 56 8.50 0.89 13.84
C ALA A 56 9.76 1.25 13.05
N HIS A 57 10.37 0.29 12.35
CA HIS A 57 11.53 0.53 11.49
C HIS A 57 11.25 1.54 10.36
N GLN A 58 10.02 1.55 9.83
CA GLN A 58 9.59 2.54 8.84
C GLN A 58 9.22 3.90 9.45
N GLY A 59 9.48 4.14 10.74
CA GLY A 59 9.30 5.42 11.40
C GLY A 59 7.85 5.70 11.83
N ALA A 60 6.99 4.68 11.87
CA ALA A 60 5.63 4.84 12.38
C ALA A 60 5.60 4.92 13.91
N ARG A 61 4.58 5.60 14.44
CA ARG A 61 4.22 5.60 15.86
C ARG A 61 3.18 4.52 16.10
N LEU A 62 3.43 3.62 17.04
CA LEU A 62 2.59 2.44 17.21
C LEU A 62 1.67 2.51 18.43
N VAL A 63 0.48 1.95 18.29
CA VAL A 63 -0.43 1.62 19.38
C VAL A 63 -0.67 0.11 19.30
N LEU A 64 -0.27 -0.63 20.33
CA LEU A 64 -0.40 -2.09 20.36
C LEU A 64 -1.50 -2.48 21.34
N CYS A 65 -2.49 -3.25 20.86
CA CYS A 65 -3.53 -3.82 21.70
C CYS A 65 -3.32 -5.34 21.79
N ALA A 66 -2.83 -5.80 22.94
CA ALA A 66 -2.68 -7.22 23.22
C ALA A 66 -2.67 -7.49 24.74
N PRO A 67 -2.99 -8.72 25.18
CA PRO A 67 -3.02 -9.07 26.61
C PRO A 67 -1.67 -8.94 27.33
N GLN A 68 -0.56 -8.99 26.59
CA GLN A 68 0.79 -8.85 27.09
C GLN A 68 1.60 -8.08 26.04
N ILE A 69 2.24 -6.98 26.41
CA ILE A 69 3.00 -6.15 25.46
C ILE A 69 4.49 -6.46 25.60
N GLN A 70 5.12 -6.89 24.50
CA GLN A 70 6.57 -6.97 24.38
C GLN A 70 7.10 -5.57 24.03
N LYS A 71 8.15 -5.11 24.72
CA LYS A 71 8.81 -3.84 24.35
C LYS A 71 9.50 -4.02 23.00
N VAL A 72 8.99 -3.33 21.98
CA VAL A 72 9.67 -3.11 20.71
C VAL A 72 10.67 -1.97 20.93
N LEU A 73 11.93 -2.18 20.58
CA LEU A 73 13.06 -1.30 20.91
C LEU A 73 12.87 0.12 20.33
N GLN A 74 13.26 1.12 21.13
CA GLN A 74 13.39 2.54 20.76
C GLN A 74 14.81 2.80 20.29
#